data_AF-A0AA91YWP4-F1
#
_entry.id   AF-A0AA91YWP4-F1
#
_cell.length_a   1.000
_cell.length_b   1.000
_cell.length_c   1.000
_cell.angle_alpha   90.00
_cell.angle_beta   90.00
_cell.angle_gamma   90.00
#
_symmetry.space_group_name_H-M   'P 1'
#
loop_
_entity.id
_entity.type
_entity.pdbx_description
1 polymer ?
#
loop_
_entity_poly.entity_id
_entity_poly.type
_entity_poly.pdbx_seq_one_letter_code
_entity_poly.pdbx_strand_id
1 'polypeptide(L)'
;MDRRLVLILLFPLLMSCAKEKKRPVYVDTSDFEEEQVDSSSISEENIKPGSKEIIVPFREKNGVKYVRVAVNGVGLDMIFDTGCSSTLISIAEARYLYEKGKLTDEDVLGMANSQVADGSIVENMVVNLREVVIDDQITCPNVQAVVSANINAPLLLGNEVLNRLATITIDNDNQTLNFKLKE
;
A
#
# COMPACT_ATOMS: atom_id res chain seq x y z
N MET A 1 17.16 -67.80 -25.14
CA MET A 1 15.83 -67.38 -25.63
C MET A 1 15.40 -66.17 -24.83
N ASP A 2 15.61 -65.01 -25.43
CA ASP A 2 15.18 -63.71 -24.96
C ASP A 2 13.66 -63.64 -24.74
N ARG A 3 13.23 -63.02 -23.63
CA ARG A 3 12.03 -62.17 -23.61
C ARG A 3 12.28 -61.00 -22.67
N ARG A 4 12.59 -59.86 -23.29
CA ARG A 4 12.72 -58.54 -22.67
C ARG A 4 11.37 -58.13 -22.08
N LEU A 5 11.32 -57.86 -20.77
CA LEU A 5 10.19 -57.20 -20.12
C LEU A 5 10.62 -55.78 -19.76
N VAL A 6 10.07 -54.81 -20.50
CA VAL A 6 10.28 -53.38 -20.30
C VAL A 6 9.47 -52.95 -19.07
N LEU A 7 10.15 -52.59 -17.97
CA LEU A 7 9.54 -51.86 -16.87
C LEU A 7 9.72 -50.36 -17.11
N ILE A 8 8.59 -49.69 -17.30
CA ILE A 8 8.46 -48.24 -17.48
C ILE A 8 8.77 -47.56 -16.14
N LEU A 9 9.84 -46.77 -16.11
CA LEU A 9 10.17 -45.86 -15.01
C LEU A 9 9.20 -44.68 -15.03
N LEU A 10 8.30 -44.64 -14.05
CA LEU A 10 7.37 -43.53 -13.82
C LEU A 10 8.13 -42.39 -13.14
N PHE A 11 8.52 -41.38 -13.91
CA PHE A 11 9.11 -40.13 -13.40
C PHE A 11 8.02 -39.26 -12.76
N PRO A 12 8.09 -38.91 -11.46
CA PRO A 12 7.24 -37.86 -10.92
C PRO A 12 7.84 -36.49 -11.31
N LEU A 13 7.14 -35.79 -12.20
CA LEU A 13 7.38 -34.41 -12.56
C LEU A 13 6.97 -33.52 -11.37
N LEU A 14 7.92 -33.19 -10.49
CA LEU A 14 7.72 -32.12 -9.51
C LEU A 14 7.77 -30.77 -10.24
N MET A 15 6.64 -30.38 -10.82
CA MET A 15 6.38 -28.99 -11.16
C MET A 15 6.23 -28.22 -9.86
N SER A 16 7.34 -27.63 -9.40
CA SER A 16 7.33 -26.57 -8.41
C SER A 16 6.64 -25.37 -9.03
N CYS A 17 5.35 -25.19 -8.71
CA CYS A 17 4.62 -23.98 -9.03
C CYS A 17 5.22 -22.82 -8.23
N ALA A 18 6.11 -22.05 -8.84
CA ALA A 18 6.38 -20.69 -8.41
C ALA A 18 5.08 -19.90 -8.54
N LYS A 19 4.42 -19.61 -7.41
CA LYS A 19 3.31 -18.65 -7.37
C LYS A 19 3.89 -17.28 -7.68
N GLU A 20 3.80 -16.85 -8.93
CA GLU A 20 3.96 -15.44 -9.28
C GLU A 20 2.90 -14.63 -8.51
N LYS A 21 3.36 -13.70 -7.67
CA LYS A 21 2.47 -12.73 -7.02
C LYS A 21 1.90 -11.83 -8.12
N LYS A 22 0.60 -11.97 -8.40
CA LYS A 22 -0.12 -11.08 -9.34
C LYS A 22 -0.06 -9.65 -8.80
N ARG A 23 0.41 -8.71 -9.63
CA ARG A 23 0.37 -7.28 -9.32
C ARG A 23 -1.09 -6.88 -9.05
N PRO A 24 -1.39 -6.12 -7.99
CA PRO A 24 -2.74 -5.63 -7.76
C PRO A 24 -3.20 -4.84 -9.00
N VAL A 25 -4.46 -5.03 -9.40
CA VAL A 25 -5.06 -4.28 -10.49
C VAL A 25 -5.56 -2.96 -9.91
N TYR A 26 -5.05 -1.86 -10.44
CA TYR A 26 -5.43 -0.51 -10.04
C TYR A 26 -6.55 -0.07 -10.98
N VAL A 27 -7.64 0.45 -10.41
CA VAL A 27 -8.74 1.01 -11.19
C VAL A 27 -8.36 2.46 -11.48
N ASP A 28 -7.87 2.68 -12.69
CA ASP A 28 -7.53 4.01 -13.22
C ASP A 28 -8.66 4.49 -14.14
N THR A 29 -9.15 5.71 -13.89
CA THR A 29 -10.13 6.42 -14.73
C THR A 29 -9.55 7.76 -15.13
N SER A 30 -8.59 7.76 -16.04
CA SER A 30 -8.26 8.89 -16.93
C SER A 30 -7.24 8.46 -17.99
N ASP A 31 -7.49 8.88 -19.23
CA ASP A 31 -6.85 8.43 -20.46
C ASP A 31 -5.33 8.72 -20.59
N PHE A 32 -4.74 7.90 -21.47
CA PHE A 32 -3.34 7.77 -21.90
C PHE A 32 -2.60 9.06 -22.30
N GLU A 33 -1.28 9.10 -22.03
CA GLU A 33 -0.19 9.22 -23.03
C GLU A 33 1.19 9.02 -22.37
N GLU A 34 2.08 8.24 -23.00
CA GLU A 34 3.45 7.92 -22.57
C GLU A 34 4.48 8.90 -23.19
N GLU A 35 5.44 9.40 -22.41
CA GLU A 35 6.76 9.80 -22.94
C GLU A 35 7.92 9.41 -22.01
N GLN A 36 9.03 9.01 -22.65
CA GLN A 36 10.27 8.46 -22.11
C GLN A 36 11.34 9.55 -22.01
N VAL A 37 12.08 9.71 -20.90
CA VAL A 37 13.37 10.44 -20.91
C VAL A 37 14.40 9.89 -19.90
N ASP A 38 15.43 9.31 -20.50
CA ASP A 38 16.89 9.31 -20.28
C ASP A 38 17.55 9.49 -18.89
N SER A 39 18.57 8.65 -18.71
CA SER A 39 19.47 8.57 -17.56
C SER A 39 20.71 9.45 -17.76
N SER A 40 21.03 10.33 -16.81
CA SER A 40 22.43 10.63 -16.51
C SER A 40 22.64 11.36 -15.18
N SER A 41 23.59 10.80 -14.42
CA SER A 41 24.48 11.42 -13.42
C SER A 41 23.88 12.02 -12.14
N ILE A 42 23.89 11.22 -11.07
CA ILE A 42 23.97 11.73 -9.69
C ILE A 42 25.36 11.41 -9.15
N SER A 43 26.09 12.47 -8.77
CA SER A 43 27.37 12.42 -8.08
C SER A 43 27.21 11.85 -6.68
N GLU A 44 28.00 10.83 -6.37
CA GLU A 44 28.11 10.21 -5.05
C GLU A 44 28.70 11.19 -4.04
N GLU A 45 27.85 11.86 -3.24
CA GLU A 45 28.29 12.48 -1.99
C GLU A 45 27.59 11.85 -0.78
N ASN A 46 28.40 11.08 -0.02
CA ASN A 46 28.27 10.77 1.41
C ASN A 46 27.00 10.05 1.90
N ILE A 47 26.81 8.79 1.49
CA ILE A 47 25.91 7.87 2.19
C ILE A 47 26.64 7.30 3.42
N LYS A 48 26.21 7.71 4.62
CA LYS A 48 26.55 6.99 5.86
C LYS A 48 26.03 5.55 5.73
N PRO A 49 26.85 4.52 6.04
CA PRO A 49 26.38 3.14 6.00
C PRO A 49 25.42 2.91 7.17
N GLY A 50 24.15 2.60 6.91
CA GLY A 50 23.22 2.18 7.97
C GLY A 50 21.74 2.13 7.59
N SER A 51 21.16 3.19 7.04
CA SER A 51 19.71 3.23 6.79
C SER A 51 19.38 2.97 5.32
N LYS A 52 18.69 1.87 5.01
CA LYS A 52 18.09 1.66 3.69
C LYS A 52 17.06 2.76 3.44
N GLU A 53 17.38 3.67 2.53
CA GLU A 53 16.44 4.67 2.03
C GLU A 53 15.54 4.02 0.97
N ILE A 54 14.24 4.31 1.05
CA ILE A 54 13.23 3.84 0.11
C ILE A 54 12.57 5.07 -0.51
N ILE A 55 12.64 5.16 -1.83
CA ILE A 55 12.09 6.28 -2.60
C ILE A 55 10.74 5.85 -3.15
N VAL A 56 9.71 6.62 -2.84
CA VAL A 56 8.34 6.39 -3.29
C VAL A 56 7.86 7.60 -4.09
N PRO A 57 7.50 7.44 -5.37
CA PRO A 57 6.94 8.55 -6.15
C PRO A 57 5.55 8.91 -5.66
N PHE A 58 5.20 10.19 -5.78
CA PHE A 58 3.83 10.66 -5.58
C PHE A 58 3.33 11.41 -6.81
N ARG A 59 2.01 11.36 -7.05
CA ARG A 59 1.34 12.23 -8.01
C ARG A 59 0.72 13.40 -7.28
N GLU A 60 1.03 14.62 -7.67
CA GLU A 60 0.38 15.81 -7.12
C GLU A 60 -0.82 16.24 -7.95
N LYS A 61 -1.96 16.52 -7.30
CA LYS A 61 -3.15 17.09 -7.94
C LYS A 61 -3.85 18.02 -6.96
N ASN A 62 -4.14 19.26 -7.38
CA ASN A 62 -4.80 20.26 -6.54
C ASN A 62 -4.12 20.49 -5.17
N GLY A 63 -2.79 20.41 -5.12
CA GLY A 63 -2.01 20.61 -3.90
C GLY A 63 -1.99 19.43 -2.92
N VAL A 64 -2.58 18.28 -3.27
CA VAL A 64 -2.49 17.04 -2.48
C VAL A 64 -1.63 16.00 -3.19
N LYS A 65 -0.88 15.24 -2.40
CA LYS A 65 0.09 14.24 -2.85
C LYS A 65 -0.51 12.84 -2.72
N TYR A 66 -0.70 12.15 -3.83
CA TYR A 66 -1.23 10.80 -3.90
C TYR A 66 -0.11 9.78 -4.01
N VAL A 67 -0.20 8.73 -3.20
CA VAL A 67 0.73 7.61 -3.17
C VAL A 67 -0.03 6.32 -3.46
N ARG A 68 0.59 5.44 -4.23
CA ARG A 68 0.05 4.13 -4.56
C ARG A 68 0.18 3.21 -3.35
N VAL A 69 -0.93 2.64 -2.90
CA VAL A 69 -1.00 1.79 -1.71
C VAL A 69 -1.81 0.53 -2.02
N ALA A 70 -1.32 -0.63 -1.59
CA ALA A 70 -2.12 -1.86 -1.60
C ALA A 70 -2.65 -2.14 -0.19
N VAL A 71 -3.97 -2.15 -0.02
CA VAL A 71 -4.66 -2.50 1.22
C VAL A 71 -5.20 -3.92 1.10
N ASN A 72 -4.69 -4.85 1.90
CA ASN A 72 -5.00 -6.28 1.84
C ASN A 72 -4.90 -6.86 0.40
N GLY A 73 -3.96 -6.31 -0.39
CA GLY A 73 -3.71 -6.67 -1.79
C GLY A 73 -4.65 -6.01 -2.81
N VAL A 74 -5.45 -5.01 -2.43
CA VAL A 74 -6.24 -4.16 -3.34
C VAL A 74 -5.51 -2.83 -3.51
N GLY A 75 -5.21 -2.46 -4.76
CA GLY A 75 -4.54 -1.20 -5.08
C GLY A 75 -5.48 0.01 -4.96
N LEU A 76 -5.03 1.04 -4.26
CA LEU A 76 -5.70 2.32 -4.00
C LEU A 76 -4.70 3.46 -4.16
N ASP A 77 -5.16 4.62 -4.60
CA ASP A 77 -4.39 5.86 -4.49
C ASP A 77 -4.82 6.59 -3.20
N MET A 78 -3.89 6.78 -2.27
CA MET A 78 -4.15 7.40 -0.98
C MET A 78 -3.41 8.73 -0.86
N ILE A 79 -4.02 9.71 -0.21
CA ILE A 79 -3.40 11.00 0.09
C ILE A 79 -2.40 10.80 1.23
N PHE A 80 -1.16 11.21 1.01
CA PHE A 80 -0.19 11.34 2.08
C PHE A 80 -0.59 12.50 3.00
N ASP A 81 -0.94 12.21 4.26
CA ASP A 81 -1.51 13.21 5.17
C ASP A 81 -0.89 13.15 6.57
N THR A 82 0.06 14.05 6.83
CA THR A 82 0.69 14.21 8.15
C THR A 82 -0.26 14.80 9.21
N GLY A 83 -1.38 15.39 8.79
CA GLY A 83 -2.39 15.99 9.65
C GLY A 83 -3.43 14.99 10.18
N CYS A 84 -3.50 13.78 9.62
CA CYS A 84 -4.42 12.75 10.07
C CYS A 84 -3.77 11.83 11.11
N SER A 85 -4.43 11.61 12.24
CA SER A 85 -3.92 10.72 13.30
C SER A 85 -3.96 9.24 12.91
N SER A 86 -4.95 8.83 12.13
CA SER A 86 -5.18 7.44 11.70
C SER A 86 -5.16 7.31 10.18
N THR A 87 -5.14 6.08 9.67
CA THR A 87 -5.45 5.83 8.26
C THR A 87 -6.96 5.96 8.07
N LEU A 88 -7.42 6.63 7.01
CA LEU A 88 -8.85 6.80 6.74
C LEU A 88 -9.22 6.15 5.40
N ILE A 89 -10.27 5.33 5.43
CA ILE A 89 -10.91 4.80 4.23
C ILE A 89 -12.40 5.16 4.24
N SER A 90 -13.01 5.26 3.06
CA SER A 90 -14.45 5.49 2.99
C SER A 90 -15.23 4.18 3.22
N ILE A 91 -16.52 4.30 3.54
CA ILE A 91 -17.42 3.14 3.60
C ILE A 91 -17.53 2.39 2.26
N ALA A 92 -17.30 3.05 1.13
CA ALA A 92 -17.27 2.40 -0.18
C ALA A 92 -16.08 1.43 -0.29
N GLU A 93 -14.88 1.88 0.04
CA GLU A 93 -13.68 1.04 0.03
C GLU A 93 -13.77 -0.08 1.08
N ALA A 94 -14.27 0.21 2.28
CA ALA A 94 -14.46 -0.81 3.31
C ALA A 94 -15.43 -1.92 2.85
N ARG A 95 -16.56 -1.55 2.24
CA ARG A 95 -17.51 -2.50 1.65
C ARG A 95 -16.88 -3.30 0.51
N TYR A 96 -16.16 -2.63 -0.39
CA TYR A 96 -15.47 -3.30 -1.48
C TYR A 96 -14.48 -4.36 -0.96
N LEU A 97 -13.66 -4.00 0.04
CA LEU A 97 -12.74 -4.94 0.68
C LEU A 97 -13.50 -6.13 1.30
N TYR A 98 -14.62 -5.86 1.97
CA TYR A 98 -15.46 -6.90 2.58
C TYR A 98 -16.03 -7.86 1.53
N GLU A 99 -16.63 -7.33 0.46
CA GLU A 99 -17.19 -8.13 -0.64
C GLU A 99 -16.14 -8.99 -1.35
N LYS A 100 -14.87 -8.55 -1.37
CA LYS A 100 -13.75 -9.32 -1.91
C LYS A 100 -13.13 -10.29 -0.91
N GLY A 101 -13.66 -10.42 0.30
CA GLY A 101 -13.10 -11.25 1.37
C GLY A 101 -11.72 -10.75 1.84
N LYS A 102 -11.42 -9.47 1.60
CA LYS A 102 -10.18 -8.79 2.00
C LYS A 102 -10.31 -8.08 3.33
N LEU A 103 -11.54 -7.80 3.77
CA LEU A 103 -11.90 -7.41 5.11
C LEU A 103 -12.96 -8.40 5.60
N THR A 104 -12.95 -8.76 6.88
CA THR A 104 -13.90 -9.70 7.48
C THR A 104 -14.41 -9.18 8.81
N ASP A 105 -15.43 -9.84 9.38
CA ASP A 105 -15.99 -9.46 10.67
C ASP A 105 -14.93 -9.48 11.80
N GLU A 106 -13.94 -10.37 11.71
CA GLU A 106 -12.82 -10.46 12.66
C GLU A 106 -11.90 -9.24 12.62
N ASP A 107 -11.90 -8.48 11.52
CA ASP A 107 -11.10 -7.27 11.36
C ASP A 107 -11.82 -6.02 11.92
N VAL A 108 -13.10 -6.13 12.32
CA VAL A 108 -13.86 -5.00 12.87
C VAL A 108 -13.52 -4.84 14.35
N LEU A 109 -12.90 -3.70 14.71
CA LEU A 109 -12.45 -3.41 16.07
C LEU A 109 -13.49 -2.65 16.91
N GLY A 110 -14.58 -2.19 16.30
CA GLY A 110 -15.68 -1.48 16.95
C GLY A 110 -15.84 -0.05 16.46
N MET A 111 -16.31 0.83 17.34
CA MET A 111 -16.51 2.27 17.07
C MET A 111 -15.52 3.10 17.88
N ALA A 112 -15.04 4.20 17.32
CA ALA A 112 -14.21 5.18 18.00
C ALA A 112 -14.61 6.62 17.61
N ASN A 113 -14.49 7.52 18.59
CA ASN A 113 -14.66 8.95 18.37
C ASN A 113 -13.40 9.54 17.74
N SER A 114 -13.57 10.31 16.66
CA SER A 114 -12.50 11.02 15.97
C SER A 114 -12.80 12.52 15.94
N GLN A 115 -11.79 13.34 16.22
CA GLN A 115 -11.89 14.77 16.02
C GLN A 115 -11.50 15.10 14.57
N VAL A 116 -12.34 15.86 13.86
CA VAL A 116 -12.03 16.30 12.49
C VAL A 116 -11.46 17.72 12.50
N ALA A 117 -11.06 18.23 11.33
CA ALA A 117 -10.31 19.48 11.20
C ALA A 117 -11.05 20.73 11.73
N ASP A 118 -12.39 20.71 11.75
CA ASP A 118 -13.20 21.80 12.32
C ASP A 118 -13.36 21.72 13.85
N GLY A 119 -12.79 20.68 14.49
CA GLY A 119 -12.83 20.44 15.92
C GLY A 119 -14.02 19.61 16.41
N SER A 120 -14.98 19.27 15.55
CA SER A 120 -16.13 18.43 15.89
C SER A 120 -15.72 16.97 16.13
N ILE A 121 -16.51 16.27 16.95
CA ILE A 121 -16.33 14.85 17.25
C ILE A 121 -17.33 14.02 16.46
N VAL A 122 -16.83 13.03 15.72
CA VAL A 122 -17.62 12.09 14.94
C VAL A 122 -17.29 10.67 15.37
N GLU A 123 -18.31 9.86 15.61
CA GLU A 123 -18.16 8.43 15.87
C GLU A 123 -18.02 7.68 14.54
N ASN A 124 -16.94 6.90 14.39
CA ASN A 124 -16.66 6.13 13.18
C ASN A 124 -16.27 4.69 13.52
N MET A 125 -16.52 3.78 12.58
CA MET A 125 -16.06 2.39 12.70
C MET A 125 -14.53 2.34 12.58
N VAL A 126 -13.90 1.45 13.34
CA VAL A 126 -12.47 1.17 13.26
C VAL A 126 -12.27 -0.28 12.81
N VAL A 127 -11.37 -0.47 11.87
CA VAL A 127 -11.03 -1.78 11.33
C VAL A 127 -9.51 -2.01 11.34
N ASN A 128 -9.11 -3.26 11.38
CA ASN A 128 -7.73 -3.69 11.20
C ASN A 128 -7.46 -4.03 9.72
N LEU A 129 -6.66 -3.22 9.05
CA LEU A 129 -6.10 -3.56 7.76
C LEU A 129 -4.90 -4.48 8.00
N ARG A 130 -5.06 -5.77 7.67
CA ARG A 130 -4.03 -6.79 7.91
C ARG A 130 -2.69 -6.45 7.28
N GLU A 131 -2.71 -5.85 6.09
CA GLU A 131 -1.53 -5.42 5.37
C GLU A 131 -1.81 -4.13 4.59
N VAL A 132 -0.96 -3.13 4.79
CA VAL A 132 -0.86 -1.93 3.96
C VAL A 132 0.52 -1.90 3.33
N VAL A 133 0.59 -1.88 2.01
CA VAL A 133 1.85 -1.84 1.26
C VAL A 133 1.95 -0.53 0.50
N ILE A 134 2.95 0.29 0.80
CA ILE A 134 3.21 1.53 0.09
C ILE A 134 4.14 1.22 -1.08
N ASP A 135 3.67 1.52 -2.29
CA ASP A 135 4.41 1.42 -3.56
C ASP A 135 5.13 0.06 -3.75
N ASP A 136 4.52 -1.04 -3.31
CA ASP A 136 5.11 -2.40 -3.33
C ASP A 136 6.46 -2.55 -2.58
N GLN A 137 6.90 -1.53 -1.84
CA GLN A 137 8.23 -1.46 -1.22
C GLN A 137 8.19 -1.50 0.32
N ILE A 138 7.18 -0.91 0.93
CA ILE A 138 7.06 -0.78 2.40
C ILE A 138 5.82 -1.50 2.88
N THR A 139 5.98 -2.52 3.72
CA THR A 139 4.88 -3.30 4.27
C THR A 139 4.61 -2.92 5.73
N CYS A 140 3.38 -2.52 6.03
CA CYS A 140 2.89 -2.22 7.37
C CYS A 140 1.77 -3.22 7.73
N PRO A 141 2.03 -4.20 8.62
CA PRO A 141 1.02 -5.15 9.04
C PRO A 141 0.13 -4.57 10.15
N ASN A 142 -1.12 -5.00 10.23
CA ASN A 142 -2.06 -4.63 11.31
C ASN A 142 -2.17 -3.10 11.51
N VAL A 143 -2.58 -2.41 10.46
CA VAL A 143 -2.81 -0.96 10.46
C VAL A 143 -4.25 -0.70 10.86
N GLN A 144 -4.45 0.06 11.94
CA GLN A 144 -5.80 0.48 12.30
C GLN A 144 -6.27 1.60 11.37
N ALA A 145 -7.47 1.45 10.81
CA ALA A 145 -8.06 2.46 9.96
C ALA A 145 -9.46 2.86 10.45
N VAL A 146 -9.74 4.15 10.36
CA VAL A 146 -11.06 4.71 10.55
C VAL A 146 -11.84 4.59 9.24
N VAL A 147 -13.06 4.06 9.33
CA VAL A 147 -14.00 4.01 8.21
C VAL A 147 -14.94 5.19 8.32
N SER A 148 -14.81 6.14 7.40
CA SER A 148 -15.74 7.27 7.31
C SER A 148 -17.10 6.80 6.80
N ALA A 149 -18.18 7.24 7.45
CA ALA A 149 -19.55 7.01 6.96
C ALA A 149 -19.84 7.71 5.61
N ASN A 150 -19.02 8.68 5.20
CA ASN A 150 -19.14 9.33 3.89
C ASN A 150 -18.54 8.44 2.80
N ILE A 151 -19.34 8.09 1.79
CA ILE A 151 -18.93 7.26 0.65
C ILE A 151 -17.88 7.93 -0.25
N ASN A 152 -17.78 9.25 -0.21
CA ASN A 152 -16.82 10.03 -1.00
C ASN A 152 -15.69 10.59 -0.13
N ALA A 153 -15.48 10.02 1.07
CA ALA A 153 -14.39 10.47 1.92
C ALA A 153 -13.04 10.24 1.23
N PRO A 154 -12.10 11.20 1.33
CA PRO A 154 -10.75 11.00 0.80
C PRO A 154 -10.06 9.84 1.52
N LEU A 155 -9.25 9.07 0.80
CA LEU A 155 -8.43 8.02 1.39
C LEU A 155 -7.15 8.63 1.93
N LEU A 156 -6.91 8.54 3.24
CA LEU A 156 -5.80 9.21 3.90
C LEU A 156 -4.81 8.19 4.46
N LEU A 157 -3.54 8.34 4.09
CA LEU A 157 -2.41 7.64 4.67
C LEU A 157 -1.86 8.48 5.83
N GLY A 158 -2.44 8.30 7.01
CA GLY A 158 -2.14 9.10 8.19
C GLY A 158 -1.10 8.51 9.12
N ASN A 159 -0.95 9.15 10.27
CA ASN A 159 0.15 8.92 11.21
C ASN A 159 0.20 7.52 11.83
N GLU A 160 -0.90 6.76 11.81
CA GLU A 160 -0.89 5.33 12.15
C GLU A 160 0.08 4.52 11.27
N VAL A 161 0.29 4.92 10.01
CA VAL A 161 1.31 4.35 9.13
C VAL A 161 2.60 5.16 9.19
N LEU A 162 2.52 6.49 9.10
CA LEU A 162 3.70 7.35 8.96
C LEU A 162 4.64 7.25 10.17
N ASN A 163 4.11 7.12 11.38
CA ASN A 163 4.92 6.99 12.61
C ASN A 163 5.65 5.65 12.72
N ARG A 164 5.39 4.68 11.84
CA ARG A 164 6.10 3.39 11.79
C ARG A 164 7.46 3.52 11.10
N LEU A 165 7.66 4.60 10.36
CA LEU A 165 8.89 4.91 9.63
C LEU A 165 9.81 5.75 10.54
N ALA A 166 11.12 5.67 10.31
CA ALA A 166 12.10 6.44 11.09
C ALA A 166 12.11 7.90 10.66
N THR A 167 12.15 8.13 9.35
CA THR A 167 12.07 9.48 8.77
C THR A 167 11.27 9.44 7.48
N ILE A 168 10.65 10.58 7.18
CA ILE A 168 9.96 10.86 5.93
C ILE A 168 10.44 12.22 5.44
N THR A 169 11.00 12.27 4.25
CA THR A 169 11.40 13.52 3.59
C THR A 169 10.58 13.69 2.33
N ILE A 170 10.03 14.89 2.14
CA ILE A 170 9.24 15.25 0.96
C ILE A 170 10.15 16.03 0.01
N ASP A 171 10.38 15.48 -1.17
CA ASP A 171 11.07 16.15 -2.26
C ASP A 171 10.02 16.57 -3.30
N ASN A 172 9.70 17.86 -3.33
CA ASN A 172 8.67 18.39 -4.23
C ASN A 172 9.19 18.54 -5.67
N ASP A 173 10.49 18.74 -5.85
CA ASP A 173 11.08 18.93 -7.18
C ASP A 173 11.10 17.61 -7.94
N ASN A 174 11.47 16.53 -7.25
CA ASN A 174 11.50 15.18 -7.83
C ASN A 174 10.19 14.41 -7.63
N GLN A 175 9.20 14.99 -6.96
CA GLN A 175 7.91 14.38 -6.63
C GLN A 175 8.04 13.02 -5.90
N THR A 176 8.89 12.96 -4.88
CA THR A 176 9.15 11.74 -4.11
C THR A 176 9.00 11.91 -2.60
N LEU A 177 8.63 10.81 -1.94
CA LEU A 177 8.74 10.60 -0.50
C LEU A 177 9.93 9.67 -0.24
N ASN A 178 10.90 10.17 0.51
CA ASN A 178 12.12 9.43 0.86
C ASN A 178 11.99 8.94 2.30
N PHE A 179 11.87 7.62 2.43
CA PHE A 179 11.61 6.94 3.68
C PHE A 179 12.87 6.27 4.23
N LYS A 180 13.06 6.34 5.54
CA LYS A 180 13.99 5.46 6.25
C LYS A 180 13.21 4.54 7.17
N LEU A 181 13.52 3.25 7.14
CA LEU A 181 12.93 2.27 8.05
C LEU A 181 13.54 2.40 9.45
N LYS A 182 12.76 2.05 10.48
CA LYS A 182 13.29 1.86 11.84
C LYS A 182 14.15 0.59 11.86
N GLU A 183 15.28 0.65 12.55
CA GLU A 183 16.12 -0.53 12.86
C GLU A 183 15.46 -1.44 13.89
#